data_AF-A0A6G0WL18-F1
#
_entry.id   AF-A0A6G0WL18-F1
#
_cell.length_a   1.000
_cell.length_b   1.000
_cell.length_c   1.000
_cell.angle_alpha   90.00
_cell.angle_beta   90.00
_cell.angle_gamma   90.00
#
_symmetry.space_group_name_H-M   'P 1'
#
loop_
_entity.id
_entity.type
_entity.pdbx_description
1 polymer ?
#
loop_
_entity_poly.entity_id
_entity_poly.type
_entity_poly.pdbx_seq_one_letter_code
_entity_poly.pdbx_strand_id
1 'polypeptide(L)'
;MQRITTALLLALSVALCVVASSWTPFGTLLGVTDGNVEVFSCHLEPEEEALDQDANYVDDIYTGVEWQCVELARRYLLVNKRVVFGNVDYAFQIFNLTSVRDVDHDGVHYALNAYANGGAVRPEVGSLLIWSPYGEMEITGHVAVVVAVTDTHVDIVEQNVEDSIWPEGQKYSRRLQVKQNATSFFIDKWYEKEVLIGWVTADLKTQVDAPSVQLATEVESVGDVALVGFLASIGIFFVAFRHFKDRRPRHDYDLVQ
;
A
#
# COMPACT_ATOMS: atom_id res chain seq x y z
N MET A 1 -67.91 -6.68 -37.31
CA MET A 1 -67.08 -7.88 -37.11
C MET A 1 -65.69 -7.57 -37.67
N GLN A 2 -64.95 -6.68 -37.01
CA GLN A 2 -63.95 -6.91 -35.95
C GLN A 2 -62.63 -7.49 -36.50
N ARG A 3 -61.71 -6.54 -36.77
CA ARG A 3 -60.29 -6.74 -37.05
C ARG A 3 -59.60 -7.13 -35.74
N ILE A 4 -58.76 -8.15 -35.74
CA ILE A 4 -57.81 -8.41 -34.66
C ILE A 4 -56.43 -8.44 -35.29
N THR A 5 -55.72 -7.33 -35.13
CA THR A 5 -54.30 -7.15 -35.41
C THR A 5 -53.49 -7.85 -34.32
N THR A 6 -52.67 -8.83 -34.70
CA THR A 6 -51.71 -9.47 -33.79
C THR A 6 -50.50 -8.54 -33.62
N ALA A 7 -50.43 -7.84 -32.49
CA ALA A 7 -49.26 -7.05 -32.12
C ALA A 7 -48.19 -7.98 -31.53
N LEU A 8 -47.02 -8.01 -32.18
CA LEU A 8 -45.83 -8.70 -31.70
C LEU A 8 -45.18 -7.83 -30.61
N LEU A 9 -45.34 -8.22 -29.34
CA LEU A 9 -44.61 -7.61 -28.22
C LEU A 9 -43.16 -8.09 -28.26
N LEU A 10 -42.25 -7.23 -28.72
CA LEU A 10 -40.82 -7.39 -28.48
C LEU A 10 -40.56 -6.96 -27.02
N ALA A 11 -40.42 -7.94 -26.12
CA ALA A 11 -39.91 -7.67 -24.78
C ALA A 11 -38.39 -7.52 -24.87
N LEU A 12 -37.91 -6.27 -24.96
CA LEU A 12 -36.50 -5.95 -24.82
C LEU A 12 -36.14 -6.01 -23.34
N SER A 13 -35.63 -7.15 -22.88
CA SER A 13 -35.08 -7.27 -21.52
C SER A 13 -33.75 -6.52 -21.46
N VAL A 14 -33.80 -5.26 -21.00
CA VAL A 14 -32.59 -4.57 -20.56
C VAL A 14 -32.19 -5.20 -19.23
N ALA A 15 -31.23 -6.13 -19.27
CA ALA A 15 -30.54 -6.58 -18.08
C ALA A 15 -29.66 -5.41 -17.60
N LEU A 16 -30.17 -4.62 -16.66
CA LEU A 16 -29.32 -3.79 -15.81
C LEU A 16 -28.49 -4.76 -14.96
N CYS A 17 -27.27 -5.08 -15.40
CA CYS A 17 -26.25 -5.55 -14.47
C CYS A 17 -25.87 -4.36 -13.60
N VAL A 18 -26.55 -4.22 -12.46
CA VAL A 18 -26.00 -3.46 -11.35
C VAL A 18 -24.85 -4.31 -10.85
N VAL A 19 -23.63 -4.03 -11.31
CA VAL A 19 -22.43 -4.50 -10.62
C VAL A 19 -22.38 -3.68 -9.34
N ALA A 20 -23.03 -4.17 -8.29
CA ALA A 20 -22.72 -3.65 -6.97
C ALA A 20 -21.24 -3.99 -6.75
N SER A 21 -20.38 -2.99 -6.62
CA SER A 21 -19.01 -3.22 -6.16
C SER A 21 -19.11 -3.68 -4.71
N SER A 22 -19.33 -4.98 -4.49
CA SER A 22 -19.28 -5.54 -3.16
C SER A 22 -17.80 -5.65 -2.80
N TRP A 23 -17.33 -4.72 -1.97
CA TRP A 23 -16.09 -4.93 -1.23
C TRP A 23 -16.11 -6.33 -0.64
N THR A 24 -14.98 -7.02 -0.73
CA THR A 24 -14.85 -8.36 -0.17
C THR A 24 -14.54 -8.27 1.33
N PRO A 25 -14.94 -9.26 2.14
CA PRO A 25 -14.60 -9.27 3.56
C PRO A 25 -13.08 -9.25 3.80
N PHE A 26 -12.65 -8.70 4.94
CA PHE A 26 -11.26 -8.76 5.41
C PHE A 26 -10.64 -10.15 5.24
N GLY A 27 -9.41 -10.21 4.76
CA GLY A 27 -8.68 -11.46 4.56
C GLY A 27 -9.12 -12.29 3.34
N THR A 28 -10.08 -11.81 2.54
CA THR A 28 -10.42 -12.44 1.27
C THR A 28 -9.25 -12.31 0.29
N LEU A 29 -8.83 -13.42 -0.32
CA LEU A 29 -7.84 -13.41 -1.40
C LEU A 29 -8.40 -12.65 -2.62
N LEU A 30 -7.77 -11.53 -2.97
CA LEU A 30 -8.13 -10.69 -4.10
C LEU A 30 -7.46 -11.16 -5.39
N GLY A 31 -6.21 -11.61 -5.29
CA GLY A 31 -5.42 -12.02 -6.44
C GLY A 31 -4.02 -12.47 -6.04
N VAL A 32 -3.26 -12.93 -7.03
CA VAL A 32 -1.90 -13.43 -6.85
C VAL A 32 -1.00 -12.82 -7.91
N THR A 33 0.10 -12.21 -7.48
CA THR A 33 1.08 -11.58 -8.37
C THR A 33 1.86 -12.63 -9.18
N ASP A 34 2.57 -12.20 -10.22
CA ASP A 34 3.50 -13.09 -10.96
C ASP A 34 4.71 -13.55 -10.11
N GLY A 35 5.00 -12.83 -9.02
CA GLY A 35 5.96 -13.23 -8.00
C GLY A 35 5.40 -14.22 -6.96
N ASN A 36 4.22 -14.81 -7.22
CA ASN A 36 3.54 -15.75 -6.33
C ASN A 36 3.28 -15.19 -4.91
N VAL A 37 2.92 -13.91 -4.85
CA VAL A 37 2.53 -13.22 -3.60
C VAL A 37 1.03 -12.99 -3.63
N GLU A 38 0.32 -13.48 -2.62
CA GLU A 38 -1.12 -13.29 -2.45
C GLU A 38 -1.45 -11.85 -1.99
N VAL A 39 -2.54 -11.28 -2.50
CA VAL A 39 -3.03 -9.96 -2.11
C VAL A 39 -4.40 -10.12 -1.48
N PHE A 40 -4.58 -9.59 -0.28
CA PHE A 40 -5.79 -9.78 0.51
C PHE A 40 -6.56 -8.48 0.70
N SER A 41 -7.87 -8.62 0.92
CA SER A 41 -8.71 -7.50 1.32
C SER A 41 -8.33 -7.00 2.70
N CYS A 42 -8.23 -5.68 2.82
CA CYS A 42 -8.07 -4.95 4.06
C CYS A 42 -9.38 -4.24 4.46
N HIS A 43 -10.52 -4.71 3.95
CA HIS A 43 -11.83 -4.14 4.23
C HIS A 43 -12.31 -4.56 5.62
N LEU A 44 -12.15 -3.65 6.58
CA LEU A 44 -12.59 -3.82 7.95
C LEU A 44 -14.03 -3.37 8.15
N GLU A 45 -14.74 -4.05 9.05
CA GLU A 45 -16.03 -3.57 9.52
C GLU A 45 -15.87 -2.22 10.26
N PRO A 46 -16.91 -1.37 10.32
CA PRO A 46 -16.78 -0.02 10.88
C PRO A 46 -16.31 0.06 12.33
N GLU A 47 -16.49 -1.00 13.12
CA GLU A 47 -16.07 -1.08 14.52
C GLU A 47 -14.65 -1.63 14.72
N GLU A 48 -14.00 -2.10 13.66
CA GLU A 48 -12.67 -2.70 13.71
C GLU A 48 -11.57 -1.69 13.39
N GLU A 49 -10.46 -1.78 14.11
CA GLU A 49 -9.31 -0.91 13.92
C GLU A 49 -8.18 -1.63 13.19
N ALA A 50 -7.48 -0.90 12.32
CA ALA A 50 -6.41 -1.43 11.49
C ALA A 50 -5.23 -2.00 12.28
N LEU A 51 -4.93 -1.42 13.45
CA LEU A 51 -3.80 -1.84 14.29
C LEU A 51 -4.16 -2.94 15.29
N ASP A 52 -5.44 -3.31 15.40
CA ASP A 52 -5.91 -4.39 16.25
C ASP A 52 -5.91 -5.75 15.52
N GLN A 53 -5.60 -5.75 14.22
CA GLN A 53 -5.52 -6.94 13.39
C GLN A 53 -4.24 -7.75 13.69
N ASP A 54 -4.27 -9.03 13.33
CA ASP A 54 -3.18 -9.95 13.57
C ASP A 54 -1.90 -9.58 12.80
N ALA A 55 -0.76 -10.00 13.34
CA ALA A 55 0.52 -9.88 12.68
C ALA A 55 0.73 -11.04 11.69
N ASN A 56 1.16 -10.72 10.47
CA ASN A 56 1.54 -11.72 9.49
C ASN A 56 3.03 -12.05 9.53
N TYR A 57 3.35 -13.31 9.24
CA TYR A 57 4.70 -13.85 9.22
C TYR A 57 4.90 -14.77 8.00
N VAL A 58 6.08 -14.71 7.40
CA VAL A 58 6.53 -15.66 6.38
C VAL A 58 7.90 -16.16 6.80
N ASP A 59 8.09 -17.47 6.91
CA ASP A 59 9.33 -18.09 7.42
C ASP A 59 9.79 -17.49 8.76
N ASP A 60 8.85 -17.32 9.71
CA ASP A 60 9.05 -16.69 11.02
C ASP A 60 9.51 -15.21 10.96
N ILE A 61 9.48 -14.57 9.79
CA ILE A 61 9.82 -13.17 9.60
C ILE A 61 8.54 -12.35 9.57
N TYR A 62 8.42 -11.42 10.53
CA TYR A 62 7.31 -10.47 10.58
C TYR A 62 7.23 -9.63 9.30
N THR A 63 6.09 -9.69 8.61
CA THR A 63 5.85 -8.90 7.40
C THR A 63 5.04 -7.65 7.68
N GLY A 64 4.19 -7.62 8.71
CA GLY A 64 3.37 -6.46 9.05
C GLY A 64 2.06 -6.85 9.72
N VAL A 65 1.20 -5.87 9.96
CA VAL A 65 -0.17 -6.09 10.40
C VAL A 65 -1.04 -6.45 9.19
N GLU A 66 -1.83 -7.49 9.29
CA GLU A 66 -2.78 -7.92 8.27
C GLU A 66 -3.85 -6.83 8.00
N TRP A 67 -4.23 -6.50 6.77
CA TRP A 67 -3.57 -6.71 5.48
C TRP A 67 -3.11 -5.35 4.96
N GLN A 68 -2.28 -4.66 5.74
CA GLN A 68 -1.87 -3.28 5.46
C GLN A 68 -0.95 -3.18 4.22
N CYS A 69 -0.88 -1.99 3.63
CA CYS A 69 0.00 -1.73 2.48
C CYS A 69 1.48 -2.02 2.78
N VAL A 70 1.94 -1.65 3.98
CA VAL A 70 3.31 -1.91 4.46
C VAL A 70 3.58 -3.43 4.61
N GLU A 71 2.56 -4.19 5.01
CA GLU A 71 2.63 -5.64 5.15
C GLU A 71 2.94 -6.30 3.80
N LEU A 72 2.12 -6.00 2.77
CA LEU A 72 2.33 -6.55 1.44
C LEU A 72 3.69 -6.13 0.85
N ALA A 73 4.07 -4.85 1.01
CA ALA A 73 5.33 -4.36 0.48
C ALA A 73 6.54 -5.11 1.07
N ARG A 74 6.53 -5.37 2.39
CA ARG A 74 7.58 -6.13 3.06
C ARG A 74 7.54 -7.61 2.64
N ARG A 75 6.35 -8.23 2.63
CA ARG A 75 6.16 -9.63 2.22
C ARG A 75 6.61 -9.88 0.78
N TYR A 76 6.32 -8.96 -0.14
CA TYR A 76 6.74 -9.09 -1.53
C TYR A 76 8.26 -9.13 -1.67
N LEU A 77 8.98 -8.22 -1.01
CA LEU A 77 10.45 -8.21 -1.04
C LEU A 77 11.03 -9.45 -0.36
N LEU A 78 10.41 -9.92 0.72
CA LEU A 78 10.84 -11.13 1.41
C LEU A 78 10.74 -12.36 0.50
N VAL A 79 9.58 -12.56 -0.12
CA VAL A 79 9.30 -13.72 -0.99
C VAL A 79 10.18 -13.69 -2.24
N ASN A 80 10.32 -12.53 -2.89
CA ASN A 80 10.96 -12.45 -4.21
C ASN A 80 12.44 -12.08 -4.18
N LYS A 81 12.91 -11.44 -3.11
CA LYS A 81 14.27 -10.87 -3.02
C LYS A 81 15.03 -11.25 -1.75
N ARG A 82 14.42 -11.99 -0.82
CA ARG A 82 15.03 -12.40 0.46
C ARG A 82 15.57 -11.22 1.27
N VAL A 83 14.86 -10.08 1.21
CA VAL A 83 15.21 -8.89 1.98
C VAL A 83 13.97 -8.24 2.60
N VAL A 84 14.16 -7.53 3.72
CA VAL A 84 13.12 -6.72 4.36
C VAL A 84 13.63 -5.31 4.67
N PHE A 85 12.77 -4.31 4.51
CA PHE A 85 13.04 -2.96 4.99
C PHE A 85 12.69 -2.83 6.49
N GLY A 86 13.30 -1.86 7.16
CA GLY A 86 13.13 -1.60 8.59
C GLY A 86 11.69 -1.30 9.02
N ASN A 87 11.46 -1.21 10.32
CA ASN A 87 10.15 -0.85 10.86
C ASN A 87 9.84 0.63 10.57
N VAL A 88 8.57 0.89 10.28
CA VAL A 88 8.01 2.22 10.05
C VAL A 88 6.64 2.27 10.71
N ASP A 89 6.26 3.42 11.24
CA ASP A 89 4.92 3.66 11.79
C ASP A 89 3.94 4.02 10.65
N TYR A 90 4.44 4.72 9.63
CA TYR A 90 3.66 5.19 8.49
C TYR A 90 4.34 4.82 7.16
N ALA A 91 3.56 4.48 6.15
CA ALA A 91 4.05 4.03 4.86
C ALA A 91 4.98 5.06 4.17
N PHE A 92 4.68 6.35 4.29
CA PHE A 92 5.52 7.40 3.68
C PHE A 92 6.96 7.42 4.22
N GLN A 93 7.20 6.92 5.44
CA GLN A 93 8.52 6.90 6.06
C GLN A 93 9.49 5.94 5.38
N ILE A 94 8.99 4.97 4.60
CA ILE A 94 9.80 4.04 3.81
C ILE A 94 10.73 4.82 2.85
N PHE A 95 10.30 5.98 2.35
CA PHE A 95 11.10 6.82 1.46
C PHE A 95 12.39 7.36 2.11
N ASN A 96 12.48 7.37 3.45
CA ASN A 96 13.65 7.82 4.20
C ASN A 96 14.58 6.67 4.60
N LEU A 97 14.21 5.42 4.34
CA LEU A 97 15.04 4.26 4.64
C LEU A 97 16.18 4.16 3.62
N THR A 98 17.37 3.81 4.10
CA THR A 98 18.60 3.75 3.29
C THR A 98 19.12 2.34 3.08
N SER A 99 18.51 1.33 3.72
CA SER A 99 18.89 -0.06 3.54
C SER A 99 17.75 -1.05 3.70
N VAL A 100 17.95 -2.25 3.16
CA VAL A 100 17.20 -3.46 3.44
C VAL A 100 18.12 -4.50 4.06
N ARG A 101 17.59 -5.31 4.97
CA ARG A 101 18.31 -6.41 5.62
C ARG A 101 18.15 -7.69 4.81
N ASP A 102 19.25 -8.39 4.55
CA ASP A 102 19.26 -9.78 4.05
C ASP A 102 18.75 -10.72 5.15
N VAL A 103 17.79 -11.58 4.82
CA VAL A 103 17.20 -12.48 5.83
C VAL A 103 17.92 -13.82 5.95
N ASP A 104 18.73 -14.17 4.95
CA ASP A 104 19.48 -15.42 4.90
C ASP A 104 20.89 -15.27 5.49
N HIS A 105 21.40 -14.03 5.57
CA HIS A 105 22.74 -13.71 6.08
C HIS A 105 22.69 -12.64 7.19
N ASP A 106 23.08 -13.05 8.41
CA ASP A 106 23.07 -12.16 9.56
C ASP A 106 24.01 -10.96 9.38
N GLY A 107 23.54 -9.78 9.80
CA GLY A 107 24.27 -8.52 9.69
C GLY A 107 24.50 -7.99 8.26
N VAL A 108 23.98 -8.65 7.22
CA VAL A 108 24.11 -8.18 5.83
C VAL A 108 22.97 -7.22 5.48
N HIS A 109 23.34 -6.03 4.98
CA HIS A 109 22.41 -5.01 4.53
C HIS A 109 22.78 -4.53 3.13
N TYR A 110 21.77 -4.25 2.31
CA TYR A 110 21.94 -3.68 0.97
C TYR A 110 21.34 -2.28 0.89
N ALA A 111 21.90 -1.43 0.04
CA ALA A 111 21.42 -0.08 -0.16
C ALA A 111 19.95 -0.07 -0.63
N LEU A 112 19.18 0.88 -0.09
CA LEU A 112 17.83 1.20 -0.54
C LEU A 112 17.85 2.64 -1.05
N ASN A 113 17.77 2.80 -2.37
CA ASN A 113 17.96 4.09 -3.02
C ASN A 113 16.60 4.73 -3.30
N ALA A 114 16.42 5.98 -2.86
CA ALA A 114 15.22 6.77 -3.10
C ALA A 114 15.36 7.63 -4.36
N TYR A 115 14.31 7.64 -5.18
CA TYR A 115 14.23 8.41 -6.41
C TYR A 115 12.92 9.20 -6.43
N ALA A 116 13.00 10.51 -6.63
CA ALA A 116 11.82 11.36 -6.74
C ALA A 116 11.04 11.08 -8.04
N ASN A 117 9.72 11.15 -7.98
CA ASN A 117 8.86 11.04 -9.15
C ASN A 117 9.20 12.14 -10.18
N GLY A 118 9.34 11.77 -11.45
CA GLY A 118 9.82 12.67 -12.50
C GLY A 118 11.34 12.76 -12.64
N GLY A 119 12.11 12.04 -11.82
CA GLY A 119 13.56 11.89 -11.97
C GLY A 119 13.98 11.08 -13.21
N ALA A 120 15.28 11.01 -13.49
CA ALA A 120 15.82 10.34 -14.68
C ALA A 120 15.93 8.81 -14.55
N VAL A 121 15.99 8.30 -13.32
CA VAL A 121 16.06 6.86 -13.05
C VAL A 121 14.64 6.29 -13.18
N ARG A 122 14.48 5.08 -13.73
CA ARG A 122 13.17 4.40 -13.78
C ARG A 122 13.01 3.50 -12.56
N PRO A 123 11.79 3.25 -12.07
CA PRO A 123 11.59 2.14 -11.16
C PRO A 123 11.90 0.81 -11.87
N GLU A 124 12.11 -0.23 -11.08
CA GLU A 124 12.31 -1.60 -11.52
C GLU A 124 11.25 -2.50 -10.88
N VAL A 125 11.13 -3.75 -11.35
CA VAL A 125 10.27 -4.73 -10.69
C VAL A 125 10.74 -4.94 -9.23
N GLY A 126 9.80 -4.81 -8.30
CA GLY A 126 10.04 -4.78 -6.86
C GLY A 126 10.56 -3.45 -6.31
N SER A 127 10.55 -2.35 -7.08
CA SER A 127 10.60 -1.00 -6.50
C SER A 127 9.34 -0.74 -5.68
N LEU A 128 9.44 0.04 -4.62
CA LEU A 128 8.30 0.45 -3.79
C LEU A 128 7.92 1.89 -4.11
N LEU A 129 6.73 2.12 -4.67
CA LEU A 129 6.17 3.46 -4.87
C LEU A 129 5.65 3.99 -3.54
N ILE A 130 5.99 5.23 -3.20
CA ILE A 130 5.64 5.84 -1.92
C ILE A 130 4.81 7.11 -2.13
N TRP A 131 3.63 7.16 -1.53
CA TRP A 131 2.77 8.35 -1.49
C TRP A 131 2.92 9.09 -0.17
N SER A 132 2.75 10.41 -0.23
CA SER A 132 2.75 11.28 0.93
C SER A 132 1.45 11.18 1.72
N PRO A 133 1.42 11.60 3.01
CA PRO A 133 0.23 11.57 3.84
C PRO A 133 -0.73 12.73 3.48
N TYR A 134 -1.23 12.75 2.25
CA TYR A 134 -2.10 13.79 1.71
C TYR A 134 -3.26 13.23 0.89
N GLY A 135 -4.44 13.81 1.07
CA GLY A 135 -5.63 13.50 0.26
C GLY A 135 -6.16 12.10 0.52
N GLU A 136 -6.28 11.26 -0.52
CA GLU A 136 -6.79 9.88 -0.36
C GLU A 136 -5.87 9.01 0.53
N MET A 137 -4.61 9.42 0.69
CA MET A 137 -3.59 8.74 1.50
C MET A 137 -3.31 9.48 2.82
N GLU A 138 -4.27 10.26 3.33
CA GLU A 138 -4.08 11.10 4.53
C GLU A 138 -3.55 10.29 5.74
N ILE A 139 -2.78 10.97 6.59
CA ILE A 139 -2.15 10.48 7.83
C ILE A 139 -1.00 9.50 7.58
N THR A 140 -1.25 8.41 6.85
CA THR A 140 -0.32 7.27 6.77
C THR A 140 0.57 7.29 5.53
N GLY A 141 0.17 8.03 4.48
CA GLY A 141 0.73 7.85 3.15
C GLY A 141 0.33 6.49 2.58
N HIS A 142 1.07 6.02 1.58
CA HIS A 142 0.82 4.69 1.01
C HIS A 142 2.09 4.08 0.41
N VAL A 143 2.11 2.75 0.29
CA VAL A 143 3.16 2.02 -0.41
C VAL A 143 2.57 0.94 -1.31
N ALA A 144 3.04 0.89 -2.56
CA ALA A 144 2.72 -0.16 -3.52
C ALA A 144 4.01 -0.74 -4.13
N VAL A 145 3.96 -1.96 -4.63
CA VAL A 145 5.09 -2.61 -5.27
C VAL A 145 4.93 -2.60 -6.78
N VAL A 146 5.98 -2.22 -7.51
CA VAL A 146 6.03 -2.32 -8.97
C VAL A 146 6.17 -3.78 -9.40
N VAL A 147 5.27 -4.27 -10.24
CA VAL A 147 5.33 -5.61 -10.82
C VAL A 147 5.59 -5.62 -12.32
N ALA A 148 5.32 -4.51 -13.02
CA ALA A 148 5.78 -4.31 -14.40
C ALA A 148 6.11 -2.84 -14.67
N VAL A 149 7.09 -2.60 -15.55
CA VAL A 149 7.49 -1.26 -15.99
C VAL A 149 7.55 -1.24 -17.50
N THR A 150 6.82 -0.32 -18.12
CA THR A 150 6.83 -0.10 -19.57
C THR A 150 7.09 1.36 -19.88
N ASP A 151 7.06 1.70 -21.17
CA ASP A 151 7.23 3.07 -21.62
C ASP A 151 6.00 3.96 -21.44
N THR A 152 4.83 3.38 -21.19
CA THR A 152 3.56 4.10 -21.08
C THR A 152 2.88 3.94 -19.73
N HIS A 153 3.27 2.94 -18.94
CA HIS A 153 2.67 2.67 -17.63
C HIS A 153 3.60 1.84 -16.74
N VAL A 154 3.27 1.84 -15.46
CA VAL A 154 3.70 0.82 -14.49
C VAL A 154 2.48 0.05 -14.01
N ASP A 155 2.65 -1.25 -13.82
CA ASP A 155 1.67 -2.08 -13.10
C ASP A 155 2.17 -2.24 -11.67
N ILE A 156 1.26 -2.05 -10.71
CA ILE A 156 1.56 -2.10 -9.28
C ILE A 156 0.66 -3.10 -8.56
N VAL A 157 1.12 -3.57 -7.41
CA VAL A 157 0.34 -4.37 -6.47
C VAL A 157 0.35 -3.70 -5.11
N GLU A 158 -0.80 -3.63 -4.48
CA GLU A 158 -1.00 -3.00 -3.18
C GLU A 158 -2.15 -3.66 -2.42
N GLN A 159 -2.17 -3.46 -1.10
CA GLN A 159 -3.32 -3.74 -0.23
C GLN A 159 -3.78 -2.43 0.41
N ASN A 160 -4.99 -2.42 0.97
CA ASN A 160 -5.57 -1.24 1.63
C ASN A 160 -5.78 -0.04 0.68
N VAL A 161 -6.24 -0.32 -0.54
CA VAL A 161 -6.76 0.68 -1.50
C VAL A 161 -8.06 0.18 -2.12
N GLU A 162 -8.00 -0.93 -2.85
CA GLU A 162 -9.16 -1.62 -3.42
C GLU A 162 -9.32 -3.01 -2.81
N ASP A 163 -10.58 -3.42 -2.61
CA ASP A 163 -10.96 -4.65 -1.90
C ASP A 163 -11.81 -5.58 -2.78
N SER A 164 -11.58 -5.54 -4.09
CA SER A 164 -12.27 -6.34 -5.10
C SER A 164 -11.38 -7.47 -5.62
N ILE A 165 -11.99 -8.64 -5.89
CA ILE A 165 -11.29 -9.75 -6.52
C ILE A 165 -10.86 -9.34 -7.93
N TRP A 166 -9.60 -9.57 -8.26
CA TRP A 166 -9.05 -9.25 -9.57
C TRP A 166 -9.69 -10.11 -10.67
N PRO A 167 -9.89 -9.55 -11.87
CA PRO A 167 -10.30 -10.34 -13.03
C PRO A 167 -9.38 -11.54 -13.28
N GLU A 168 -9.94 -12.61 -13.87
CA GLU A 168 -9.18 -13.81 -14.21
C GLU A 168 -7.96 -13.46 -15.08
N GLY A 169 -6.78 -13.92 -14.65
CA GLY A 169 -5.51 -13.66 -15.34
C GLY A 169 -4.85 -12.32 -15.02
N GLN A 170 -5.49 -11.42 -14.28
CA GLN A 170 -4.87 -10.18 -13.82
C GLN A 170 -3.88 -10.45 -12.67
N LYS A 171 -2.76 -9.73 -12.68
CA LYS A 171 -1.58 -9.95 -11.80
C LYS A 171 -1.11 -8.69 -11.07
N TYR A 172 -1.91 -7.63 -11.16
CA TYR A 172 -1.65 -6.30 -10.62
C TYR A 172 -2.94 -5.71 -10.05
N SER A 173 -2.85 -4.80 -9.07
CA SER A 173 -4.00 -4.05 -8.54
C SER A 173 -4.38 -2.90 -9.47
N ARG A 174 -3.42 -2.04 -9.80
CA ARG A 174 -3.63 -0.85 -10.65
C ARG A 174 -2.54 -0.70 -11.70
N ARG A 175 -2.91 -0.01 -12.78
CA ARG A 175 -2.02 0.44 -13.85
C ARG A 175 -1.92 1.96 -13.85
N LEU A 176 -0.76 2.48 -13.49
CA LEU A 176 -0.52 3.93 -13.44
C LEU A 176 0.15 4.39 -14.73
N GLN A 177 -0.40 5.43 -15.35
CA GLN A 177 0.14 5.97 -16.60
C GLN A 177 1.49 6.66 -16.35
N VAL A 178 2.35 6.66 -17.36
CA VAL A 178 3.67 7.27 -17.32
C VAL A 178 3.78 8.34 -18.40
N LYS A 179 4.35 9.48 -18.02
CA LYS A 179 4.84 10.53 -18.92
C LYS A 179 6.37 10.54 -18.82
N GLN A 180 7.05 10.23 -19.91
CA GLN A 180 8.51 10.19 -19.92
C GLN A 180 9.14 10.90 -21.12
N ASN A 181 10.40 11.30 -20.93
CA ASN A 181 11.30 11.82 -21.96
C ASN A 181 12.74 11.38 -21.63
N ALA A 182 13.72 11.89 -22.39
CA ALA A 182 15.13 11.49 -22.25
C ALA A 182 15.73 11.71 -20.84
N THR A 183 15.14 12.57 -20.00
CA THR A 183 15.68 12.91 -18.67
C THR A 183 14.66 12.78 -17.54
N SER A 184 13.47 12.24 -17.80
CA SER A 184 12.39 12.19 -16.81
C SER A 184 11.49 10.98 -17.02
N PHE A 185 11.17 10.29 -15.93
CA PHE A 185 10.16 9.26 -15.83
C PHE A 185 9.15 9.66 -14.74
N PHE A 186 7.97 10.13 -15.16
CA PHE A 186 6.93 10.62 -14.26
C PHE A 186 5.73 9.67 -14.27
N ILE A 187 5.40 9.12 -13.12
CA ILE A 187 4.19 8.31 -12.92
C ILE A 187 3.05 9.26 -12.54
N ASP A 188 1.96 9.22 -13.31
CA ASP A 188 0.82 10.10 -13.14
C ASP A 188 -0.01 9.70 -11.92
N LYS A 189 -0.72 10.68 -11.36
CA LYS A 189 -1.61 10.44 -10.23
C LYS A 189 -2.81 9.60 -10.65
N TRP A 190 -3.29 8.76 -9.73
CA TRP A 190 -4.55 8.04 -9.90
C TRP A 190 -5.74 8.86 -9.38
N TYR A 191 -5.65 9.33 -8.14
CA TYR A 191 -6.65 10.21 -7.55
C TYR A 191 -6.34 11.68 -7.82
N GLU A 192 -7.38 12.52 -7.80
CA GLU A 192 -7.20 13.96 -7.94
C GLU A 192 -6.37 14.57 -6.80
N LYS A 193 -6.55 14.04 -5.59
CA LYS A 193 -5.89 14.47 -4.35
C LYS A 193 -4.99 13.35 -3.83
N GLU A 194 -3.82 13.26 -4.40
CA GLU A 194 -2.72 12.43 -3.90
C GLU A 194 -1.40 13.07 -4.30
N VAL A 195 -0.31 12.66 -3.65
CA VAL A 195 1.04 13.04 -4.05
C VAL A 195 1.93 11.79 -3.99
N LEU A 196 2.28 11.26 -5.16
CA LEU A 196 3.34 10.26 -5.27
C LEU A 196 4.70 10.94 -5.09
N ILE A 197 5.40 10.62 -4.00
CA ILE A 197 6.73 11.17 -3.69
C ILE A 197 7.76 10.66 -4.70
N GLY A 198 7.70 9.36 -5.00
CA GLY A 198 8.66 8.67 -5.83
C GLY A 198 8.68 7.17 -5.53
N TRP A 199 9.83 6.54 -5.72
CA TRP A 199 10.02 5.14 -5.37
C TRP A 199 11.36 4.89 -4.70
N VAL A 200 11.44 3.80 -3.94
CA VAL A 200 12.69 3.24 -3.44
C VAL A 200 13.00 1.92 -4.13
N THR A 201 14.28 1.65 -4.39
CA THR A 201 14.74 0.40 -5.02
C THR A 201 15.89 -0.19 -4.23
N ALA A 202 15.76 -1.47 -3.84
CA ALA A 202 16.83 -2.21 -3.21
C ALA A 202 17.91 -2.56 -4.24
N ASP A 203 19.14 -2.08 -4.02
CA ASP A 203 20.31 -2.41 -4.82
C ASP A 203 21.10 -3.54 -4.15
N LEU A 204 20.71 -4.78 -4.49
CA LEU A 204 21.30 -6.00 -3.92
C LEU A 204 22.76 -6.25 -4.33
N LYS A 205 23.38 -5.35 -5.10
CA LYS A 205 24.80 -5.39 -5.44
C LYS A 205 25.64 -4.47 -4.55
N THR A 206 24.99 -3.57 -3.81
CA THR A 206 25.66 -2.56 -2.99
C THR A 206 25.40 -2.86 -1.52
N GLN A 207 26.32 -3.59 -0.89
CA GLN A 207 26.29 -3.81 0.56
C GLN A 207 26.60 -2.50 1.29
N VAL A 208 25.87 -2.23 2.37
CA VAL A 208 26.04 -1.06 3.23
C VAL A 208 26.11 -1.50 4.69
N ASP A 209 26.62 -0.62 5.56
CA ASP A 209 26.56 -0.85 6.99
C ASP A 209 25.11 -0.88 7.48
N ALA A 210 24.84 -1.66 8.53
CA ALA A 210 23.56 -1.63 9.19
C ALA A 210 23.22 -0.20 9.65
N PRO A 211 21.94 0.23 9.60
CA PRO A 211 21.54 1.54 10.10
C PRO A 211 22.03 1.72 11.54
N SER A 212 22.69 2.85 11.81
CA SER A 212 23.07 3.19 13.18
C SER A 212 21.81 3.31 14.03
N VAL A 213 21.69 2.46 15.06
CA VAL A 213 20.65 2.64 16.09
C VAL A 213 20.95 3.96 16.78
N GLN A 214 20.21 5.01 16.46
CA GLN A 214 20.21 6.22 17.28
C GLN A 214 19.48 5.84 18.57
N LEU A 215 20.25 5.43 19.58
CA LEU A 215 19.78 5.40 20.96
C LEU A 215 19.28 6.82 21.25
N ALA A 216 17.96 6.97 21.38
CA ALA A 216 17.37 8.19 21.91
C ALA A 216 18.02 8.42 23.28
N THR A 217 18.84 9.46 23.39
CA THR A 217 19.46 9.86 24.64
C THR A 217 18.34 10.18 25.62
N GLU A 218 18.19 9.33 26.65
CA GLU A 218 17.41 9.67 27.84
C GLU A 218 17.94 11.00 28.39
N VAL A 219 17.03 11.97 28.52
CA VAL A 219 17.33 13.23 29.19
C VAL A 219 17.42 12.92 30.68
N GLU A 220 18.64 12.77 31.20
CA GLU A 220 18.87 12.69 32.64
C GLU A 220 18.42 14.01 33.31
N SER A 221 17.25 13.99 33.94
CA SER A 221 16.81 15.07 34.81
C SER A 221 17.37 14.82 36.21
N VAL A 222 18.37 15.60 36.60
CA VAL A 222 18.87 15.68 37.97
C VAL A 222 17.97 16.60 38.79
N GLY A 223 17.40 16.09 39.89
CA GLY A 223 17.02 16.92 41.04
C GLY A 223 15.62 16.73 41.63
N ASP A 224 15.51 15.77 42.54
CA ASP A 224 14.72 15.75 43.78
C ASP A 224 13.19 15.45 43.83
N VAL A 225 12.93 14.14 44.02
CA VAL A 225 12.11 13.47 45.06
C VAL A 225 10.81 14.14 45.56
N ALA A 226 9.64 13.63 45.14
CA ALA A 226 8.77 12.78 45.96
C ALA A 226 7.37 12.54 45.34
N LEU A 227 6.91 11.30 45.48
CA LEU A 227 5.51 10.80 45.49
C LEU A 227 4.86 10.38 44.15
N VAL A 228 5.06 9.09 43.86
CA VAL A 228 4.05 8.08 43.44
C VAL A 228 2.83 8.57 42.66
N GLY A 229 2.78 8.19 41.39
CA GLY A 229 1.57 8.23 40.56
C GLY A 229 1.86 7.78 39.13
N PHE A 230 1.87 6.47 38.88
CA PHE A 230 2.06 5.88 37.56
C PHE A 230 0.78 6.08 36.73
N LEU A 231 0.65 7.22 36.04
CA LEU A 231 -0.38 7.46 35.02
C LEU A 231 0.13 8.47 33.98
N ALA A 232 0.69 7.99 32.87
CA ALA A 232 0.89 8.81 31.67
C ALA A 232 0.99 7.94 30.40
N SER A 233 -0.13 7.39 29.98
CA SER A 233 -0.34 6.93 28.59
C SER A 233 -1.72 7.32 28.09
N ILE A 234 -2.12 8.57 28.38
CA ILE A 234 -3.35 9.18 27.85
C ILE A 234 -2.98 10.59 27.41
N GLY A 235 -2.56 10.74 26.15
CA GLY A 235 -2.20 12.06 25.61
C GLY A 235 -2.10 12.11 24.09
N ILE A 236 -1.79 10.99 23.43
CA ILE A 236 -1.65 10.94 21.97
C ILE A 236 -2.74 10.10 21.28
N PHE A 237 -3.48 9.27 22.05
CA PHE A 237 -4.58 8.44 21.52
C PHE A 237 -5.83 9.24 21.08
N PHE A 238 -6.03 10.45 21.61
CA PHE A 238 -7.29 11.19 21.41
C PHE A 238 -7.39 11.92 20.07
N VAL A 239 -6.28 12.09 19.33
CA VAL A 239 -6.31 12.80 18.03
C VAL A 239 -6.66 11.84 16.88
N ALA A 240 -6.29 10.56 16.99
CA ALA A 240 -6.65 9.54 15.98
C ALA A 240 -8.13 9.12 16.05
N PHE A 241 -8.74 9.14 17.25
CA PHE A 241 -10.09 8.62 17.50
C PHE A 241 -11.23 9.42 16.83
N ARG A 242 -10.95 10.63 16.31
CA ARG A 242 -11.99 11.53 15.81
C ARG A 242 -12.09 11.65 14.31
N HIS A 243 -11.13 11.11 13.53
CA HIS A 243 -11.14 11.23 12.08
C HIS A 243 -11.32 9.94 11.30
N PHE A 244 -11.26 8.77 11.94
CA PHE A 244 -11.68 7.51 11.28
C PHE A 244 -13.18 7.43 10.97
N LYS A 245 -14.00 8.25 11.65
CA LYS A 245 -15.47 8.24 11.54
C LYS A 245 -16.02 8.82 10.22
N ASP A 246 -15.23 9.59 9.46
CA ASP A 246 -15.68 10.30 8.26
C ASP A 246 -15.08 9.73 6.96
N ARG A 247 -14.95 8.40 6.85
CA ARG A 247 -14.79 7.76 5.54
C ARG A 247 -16.06 7.99 4.72
N ARG A 248 -16.07 9.04 3.90
CA ARG A 248 -17.13 9.25 2.91
C ARG A 248 -17.20 8.03 1.99
N PRO A 249 -18.41 7.59 1.59
CA PRO A 249 -18.55 6.51 0.63
C PRO A 249 -17.79 6.88 -0.65
N ARG A 250 -16.81 6.03 -1.01
CA ARG A 250 -16.00 6.16 -2.23
C ARG A 250 -16.91 5.89 -3.42
N HIS A 251 -17.53 6.95 -3.97
CA HIS A 251 -18.33 6.86 -5.19
C HIS A 251 -17.44 6.66 -6.41
N ASP A 252 -17.75 5.59 -7.16
CA ASP A 252 -17.85 5.50 -8.62
C ASP A 252 -16.74 6.23 -9.43
N TYR A 253 -15.64 5.51 -9.67
CA TYR A 253 -14.65 5.84 -10.72
C TYR A 253 -14.48 4.70 -11.72
N ASP A 254 -15.52 3.87 -11.91
CA ASP A 254 -15.61 3.10 -13.14
C ASP A 254 -16.09 4.04 -14.26
N LEU A 255 -15.45 3.93 -15.42
CA LEU A 255 -15.65 4.68 -16.67
C LEU A 255 -14.71 5.86 -16.93
N VAL A 256 -13.43 5.56 -17.20
CA VAL A 256 -12.76 6.18 -18.35
C VAL A 256 -12.04 5.09 -19.14
N GLN A 257 -12.55 4.83 -20.35
CA GLN A 257 -11.92 4.03 -21.39
C GLN A 257 -10.64 4.70 -21.92
#